data_AF-A0A6V7KCR7-F1
#
_entry.id   AF-A0A6V7KCR7-F1
#
_cell.length_a   1.000
_cell.length_b   1.000
_cell.length_c   1.000
_cell.angle_alpha   90.00
_cell.angle_beta   90.00
_cell.angle_gamma   90.00
#
_symmetry.space_group_name_H-M   'P 1'
#
loop_
_entity.id
_entity.type
_entity.pdbx_description
1 polymer ?
#
loop_
_entity_poly.entity_id
_entity_poly.type
_entity_poly.pdbx_seq_one_letter_code
_entity_poly.pdbx_strand_id
1 'polypeptide(L)'
;GLVVMVNAGDMMRKSIVYDKNTPDVFYCPQHKPTGFEKMIVKAKPLSRLCQFAGGPIPEDYKSDCYNDVDETEYACKEKYRIM
;
A
#
# COMPACT_ATOMS: atom_id res chain seq x y z
N GLY A 1 32.54 -5.22 -10.12
CA GLY A 1 31.49 -5.68 -9.19
C GLY A 1 30.18 -5.08 -9.62
N LEU A 2 29.15 -5.90 -9.80
CA LEU A 2 27.81 -5.45 -10.21
C LEU A 2 27.14 -4.79 -8.99
N VAL A 3 26.94 -3.47 -9.04
CA VAL A 3 26.21 -2.74 -8.00
C VAL A 3 24.73 -3.04 -8.20
N VAL A 4 24.17 -3.93 -7.39
CA VAL A 4 22.72 -4.14 -7.32
C VAL A 4 22.14 -2.90 -6.64
N MET A 5 21.61 -1.96 -7.43
CA MET A 5 20.77 -0.89 -6.92
C MET A 5 19.46 -1.52 -6.45
N VAL A 6 19.39 -1.90 -5.18
CA VAL A 6 18.13 -2.29 -4.56
C VAL A 6 17.28 -1.02 -4.51
N ASN A 7 16.37 -0.89 -5.48
CA ASN A 7 15.49 0.26 -5.59
C ASN A 7 14.68 0.33 -4.29
N ALA A 8 14.86 1.34 -3.44
CA ALA A 8 14.16 1.45 -2.15
C ALA A 8 12.62 1.45 -2.29
N GLY A 9 12.10 1.64 -3.51
CA GLY A 9 10.70 1.42 -3.85
C GLY A 9 10.20 -0.03 -3.69
N ASP A 10 11.10 -1.02 -3.70
CA ASP A 10 10.73 -2.45 -3.60
C ASP A 10 10.31 -2.86 -2.18
N MET A 11 10.88 -2.24 -1.13
CA MET A 11 10.49 -2.53 0.26
C MET A 11 9.08 -2.02 0.61
N MET A 12 8.56 -1.03 -0.13
CA MET A 12 7.24 -0.44 0.13
C MET A 12 6.13 -1.08 -0.69
N ARG A 13 6.47 -1.70 -1.83
CA ARG A 13 5.47 -2.27 -2.76
C ARG A 13 4.65 -3.40 -2.15
N LYS A 14 5.18 -4.18 -1.19
CA LYS A 14 4.43 -5.27 -0.53
C LYS A 14 3.86 -4.92 0.84
N SER A 15 3.67 -3.63 1.12
CA SER A 15 3.19 -3.17 2.43
C SER A 15 1.67 -3.12 2.58
N ILE A 16 0.93 -3.53 1.53
CA ILE A 16 -0.50 -3.83 1.62
C ILE A 16 -0.67 -5.26 2.13
N VAL A 17 -1.34 -5.40 3.27
CA VAL A 17 -1.66 -6.69 3.88
C VAL A 17 -3.16 -6.90 3.84
N TYR A 18 -3.60 -8.08 3.43
CA TYR A 18 -4.99 -8.51 3.46
C TYR A 18 -5.10 -9.75 4.34
N ASP A 19 -6.06 -9.74 5.27
CA ASP A 19 -6.39 -10.88 6.12
C ASP A 19 -7.78 -11.41 5.75
N LYS A 20 -7.83 -12.68 5.34
CA LYS A 20 -9.07 -13.38 4.98
C LYS A 20 -10.09 -13.46 6.13
N ASN A 21 -9.64 -13.30 7.38
CA ASN A 21 -10.53 -13.27 8.55
C ASN A 21 -11.20 -11.91 8.73
N THR A 22 -10.69 -10.85 8.10
CA THR A 22 -11.26 -9.50 8.08
C THR A 22 -11.41 -9.02 6.63
N PRO A 23 -12.31 -9.62 5.84
CA PRO A 23 -12.35 -9.44 4.38
C PRO A 23 -12.75 -8.02 3.94
N ASP A 24 -13.38 -7.24 4.82
CA ASP A 24 -13.84 -5.89 4.51
C ASP A 24 -12.74 -4.81 4.59
N VAL A 25 -11.53 -5.19 5.02
CA VAL A 25 -10.43 -4.24 5.25
C VAL A 25 -9.10 -4.73 4.68
N PHE A 26 -8.24 -3.77 4.36
CA PHE A 26 -6.82 -3.98 4.12
C PHE A 26 -5.99 -3.19 5.14
N TYR A 27 -4.72 -3.53 5.28
CA TYR A 27 -3.79 -2.85 6.18
C TYR A 27 -2.63 -2.26 5.40
N CYS A 28 -2.24 -1.02 5.73
CA CYS A 28 -1.14 -0.32 5.07
C CYS A 28 -0.34 0.54 6.04
N PRO A 29 0.93 0.86 5.75
CA PRO A 29 1.78 1.68 6.61
C PRO A 29 1.27 3.12 6.67
N GLN A 30 1.39 3.74 7.84
CA GLN A 30 1.00 5.15 8.04
C GLN A 30 2.18 6.11 7.97
N HIS A 31 3.40 5.60 8.17
CA HIS A 31 4.64 6.37 8.13
C HIS A 31 5.73 5.55 7.44
N LYS A 32 6.83 6.22 7.07
CA LYS A 32 8.01 5.56 6.51
C LYS A 32 8.52 4.50 7.50
N PRO A 33 8.49 3.21 7.15
CA PRO A 33 9.03 2.18 8.03
C PRO A 33 10.56 2.28 8.05
N THR A 34 11.16 2.19 9.24
CA THR A 34 12.62 2.07 9.40
C THR A 34 13.11 0.63 9.26
N GLY A 35 12.19 -0.32 9.05
CA GLY A 35 12.39 -1.76 8.89
C GLY A 35 11.04 -2.50 8.96
N PHE A 36 10.95 -3.73 8.43
CA PHE A 36 9.70 -4.51 8.40
C PHE A 36 9.15 -4.81 9.80
N GLU A 37 10.02 -5.09 10.76
CA GLU A 37 9.66 -5.41 12.15
C GLU A 37 9.05 -4.22 12.93
N LYS A 38 9.17 -3.01 12.38
CA LYS A 38 8.69 -1.76 12.99
C LYS A 38 7.59 -1.08 12.15
N MET A 39 6.95 -1.83 11.26
CA MET A 39 5.89 -1.30 10.40
C MET A 39 4.58 -1.18 11.18
N ILE A 40 4.19 0.06 11.52
CA ILE A 40 2.87 0.35 12.07
C ILE A 40 1.88 0.49 10.92
N VAL A 41 0.96 -0.47 10.82
CA VAL A 41 -0.12 -0.48 9.85
C VAL A 41 -1.46 -0.12 10.50
N LYS A 42 -2.40 0.43 9.72
CA LYS A 42 -3.78 0.62 10.14
C LYS A 42 -4.74 -0.05 9.16
N ALA A 43 -5.85 -0.54 9.70
CA ALA A 43 -6.96 -1.05 8.91
C ALA A 43 -7.66 0.09 8.16
N LYS A 44 -8.00 -0.16 6.89
CA LYS A 44 -8.73 0.72 6.00
C LYS A 44 -9.78 -0.10 5.24
N PRO A 45 -10.95 0.47 4.90
CA PRO A 45 -11.96 -0.26 4.13
C PRO A 45 -11.40 -0.73 2.79
N LEU A 46 -11.70 -1.95 2.36
CA LEU A 46 -11.21 -2.51 1.09
C LEU A 46 -11.64 -1.65 -0.12
N SER A 47 -12.76 -0.95 -0.03
CA SER A 47 -13.22 0.00 -1.06
C SER A 47 -12.24 1.15 -1.33
N ARG A 48 -11.37 1.47 -0.36
CA ARG A 48 -10.34 2.51 -0.48
C ARG A 48 -9.01 2.00 -1.03
N LEU A 49 -8.80 0.69 -1.09
CA LEU A 49 -7.63 0.14 -1.76
C LEU A 49 -7.77 0.46 -3.25
N CYS A 50 -6.78 1.12 -3.86
CA CYS A 50 -6.80 1.56 -5.24
C CYS A 50 -8.16 2.20 -5.62
N GLN A 51 -8.53 3.23 -4.87
CA GLN A 51 -9.75 4.00 -5.05
C GLN A 51 -9.72 4.79 -6.36
N PHE A 52 -8.57 5.36 -6.72
CA PHE A 52 -8.38 6.19 -7.91
C PHE A 52 -7.83 5.41 -9.11
N ALA A 53 -7.84 4.07 -9.03
CA ALA A 53 -7.38 3.19 -10.10
C ALA A 53 -5.90 3.42 -10.51
N GLY A 54 -5.06 3.92 -9.60
CA GLY A 54 -3.68 4.34 -9.91
C GLY A 54 -3.58 5.57 -10.81
N GLY A 55 -4.68 6.32 -10.95
CA GLY A 55 -4.75 7.60 -11.62
C GLY A 55 -4.30 8.77 -10.73
N PRO A 56 -4.49 10.01 -11.22
CA PRO A 56 -4.17 11.20 -10.44
C PRO A 56 -5.06 11.30 -9.19
N ILE A 57 -4.43 11.52 -8.04
CA ILE A 57 -5.09 11.74 -6.75
C ILE A 57 -5.44 13.23 -6.62
N PRO A 58 -6.65 13.59 -6.17
CA PRO A 58 -7.01 15.00 -5.93
C PRO A 58 -6.05 15.70 -4.97
N GLU A 59 -5.73 16.97 -5.21
CA GLU A 59 -4.75 17.72 -4.40
C GLU A 59 -5.17 17.89 -2.92
N ASP A 60 -6.47 17.93 -2.66
CA ASP A 60 -7.07 18.03 -1.33
C ASP A 60 -7.29 16.67 -0.65
N TYR A 61 -7.02 15.57 -1.36
CA TYR A 61 -7.17 14.24 -0.81
C TYR A 61 -6.08 13.95 0.23
N LYS A 62 -6.53 13.55 1.42
CA LYS A 62 -5.63 13.06 2.46
C LYS A 62 -5.35 11.58 2.25
N SER A 63 -4.14 11.28 1.79
CA SER A 63 -3.65 9.92 1.59
C SER A 63 -3.99 8.99 2.76
N ASP A 64 -4.52 7.82 2.46
CA ASP A 64 -4.90 6.83 3.46
C ASP A 64 -3.70 6.04 3.99
N CYS A 65 -2.67 5.91 3.16
CA CYS A 65 -1.44 5.18 3.43
C CYS A 65 -0.21 6.07 3.18
N TYR A 66 0.93 5.72 3.77
CA TYR A 66 2.16 6.48 3.55
C TYR A 66 2.53 6.49 2.06
N ASN A 67 2.72 7.68 1.48
CA ASN A 67 3.08 7.90 0.08
C ASN A 67 2.13 7.23 -0.92
N ASP A 68 0.82 7.20 -0.65
CA ASP A 68 -0.20 6.70 -1.58
C ASP A 68 0.07 5.26 -2.06
N VAL A 69 0.66 4.43 -1.19
CA VAL A 69 1.00 3.04 -1.54
C VAL A 69 -0.24 2.25 -1.95
N ASP A 70 -1.40 2.60 -1.41
CA ASP A 70 -2.72 2.08 -1.76
C ASP A 70 -3.17 2.41 -3.19
N GLU A 71 -2.56 3.36 -3.87
CA GLU A 71 -2.82 3.71 -5.27
C GLU A 71 -1.73 3.23 -6.23
N THR A 72 -0.75 2.47 -5.74
CA THR A 72 0.27 1.89 -6.62
C THR A 72 -0.30 0.80 -7.51
N GLU A 73 0.38 0.54 -8.64
CA GLU A 73 0.03 -0.57 -9.53
C GLU A 73 -0.09 -1.92 -8.79
N TYR A 74 0.74 -2.14 -7.78
CA TYR A 74 0.68 -3.33 -6.93
C TYR A 74 -0.61 -3.38 -6.11
N ALA A 75 -0.97 -2.28 -5.44
CA ALA A 75 -2.19 -2.21 -4.64
C ALA A 75 -3.44 -2.43 -5.50
N CYS A 76 -3.46 -1.88 -6.71
CA CYS A 76 -4.52 -2.13 -7.68
C CYS A 76 -4.61 -3.61 -8.07
N LYS A 77 -3.47 -4.24 -8.40
CA LYS A 77 -3.42 -5.68 -8.69
C LYS A 77 -3.91 -6.54 -7.51
N GLU A 78 -3.55 -6.18 -6.28
CA GLU A 78 -4.03 -6.86 -5.09
C GLU A 78 -5.54 -6.70 -4.90
N LYS A 79 -6.11 -5.50 -5.14
CA LYS A 79 -7.57 -5.30 -5.12
C LYS A 79 -8.29 -6.26 -6.05
N TYR A 80 -7.85 -6.39 -7.30
CA TYR A 80 -8.40 -7.33 -8.28
C TYR A 80 -8.18 -8.81 -7.93
N ARG A 81 -7.20 -9.13 -7.08
CA ARG A 81 -6.96 -10.51 -6.60
C ARG A 81 -7.86 -10.86 -5.41
N ILE A 82 -8.21 -9.85 -4.60
CA ILE A 82 -9.02 -10.00 -3.39
C ILE A 82 -10.52 -10.01 -3.72
N MET A 83 -10.94 -9.16 -4.65
CA MET A 83 -12.32 -9.04 -5.16
C MET A 83 -12.57 -9.93 -6.36
#